data_AF-A0A2W1U5W4-F1
#
_entry.id   AF-A0A2W1U5W4-F1
#
_cell.length_a   1.000
_cell.length_b   1.000
_cell.length_c   1.000
_cell.angle_alpha   90.00
_cell.angle_beta   90.00
_cell.angle_gamma   90.00
#
_symmetry.space_group_name_H-M   'P 1'
#
loop_
_entity.id
_entity.type
_entity.pdbx_description
1 polymer ?
#
loop_
_entity_poly.entity_id
_entity_poly.type
_entity_poly.pdbx_seq_one_letter_code
_entity_poly.pdbx_strand_id
1 'polypeptide(L)' 'MFADRLEAETDYQRETRTTVPMDAVQGWRLGPCDEDAVCVEFLAGQDTYRVLLDTPDEQLAALAIRKVLGPPLES' A
#
# COMPACT_ATOMS: atom_id res chain seq x y z
N MET A 1 9.12 -37.33 2.90
CA MET A 1 8.59 -35.96 2.80
C MET A 1 9.75 -35.09 2.38
N PHE A 2 9.67 -34.42 1.23
CA PHE A 2 10.75 -33.55 0.75
C PHE A 2 10.60 -32.18 1.41
N ALA A 3 11.68 -31.68 2.02
CA ALA A 3 11.77 -30.33 2.58
C ALA A 3 11.95 -29.25 1.49
N ASP A 4 11.91 -29.67 0.21
CA ASP A 4 12.35 -28.87 -0.94
C ASP A 4 11.19 -28.36 -1.81
N ARG A 5 9.95 -28.41 -1.34
CA ARG A 5 8.80 -27.88 -2.09
C ARG A 5 8.51 -26.45 -1.67
N LEU A 6 9.11 -25.50 -2.37
CA LEU A 6 8.72 -24.10 -2.28
C LEU A 6 7.36 -23.93 -2.99
N GLU A 7 6.31 -23.71 -2.22
CA GLU A 7 5.02 -23.25 -2.77
C GLU A 7 5.10 -21.74 -2.90
N ALA A 8 5.29 -21.25 -4.13
CA ALA A 8 5.19 -19.83 -4.43
C ALA A 8 3.72 -19.50 -4.70
N GLU A 9 3.10 -18.71 -3.83
CA GLU A 9 1.77 -18.16 -4.07
C GLU A 9 1.82 -17.20 -5.25
N THR A 10 1.14 -17.57 -6.33
CA THR A 10 0.88 -16.66 -7.44
C THR A 10 -0.23 -15.69 -7.03
N ASP A 11 0.08 -14.39 -7.06
CA ASP A 11 -0.77 -13.20 -6.88
C ASP A 11 -2.12 -13.30 -7.66
N TYR A 12 -3.02 -14.16 -7.20
CA TYR A 12 -4.31 -14.51 -7.84
C TYR A 12 -5.27 -13.32 -7.91
N GLN A 13 -5.08 -12.31 -7.07
CA GLN A 13 -5.95 -11.14 -6.96
C GLN A 13 -5.50 -9.96 -7.84
N ARG A 14 -4.49 -10.12 -8.69
CA ARG A 14 -4.02 -9.03 -9.57
C ARG A 14 -5.13 -8.48 -10.46
N GLU A 15 -6.04 -9.34 -10.93
CA GLU A 15 -7.18 -8.95 -11.76
C GLU A 15 -8.23 -8.12 -11.01
N THR A 16 -8.25 -8.16 -9.67
CA THR A 16 -9.16 -7.37 -8.83
C THR A 16 -8.53 -6.08 -8.28
N ARG A 17 -7.29 -5.74 -8.67
CA ARG A 17 -6.63 -4.52 -8.20
C ARG A 17 -7.28 -3.29 -8.83
N THR A 18 -7.78 -2.41 -7.98
CA THR A 18 -8.25 -1.09 -8.41
C THR A 18 -7.08 -0.11 -8.48
N THR A 19 -7.10 0.80 -9.45
CA THR A 19 -6.09 1.86 -9.57
C THR A 19 -6.51 3.05 -8.71
N VAL A 20 -5.56 3.59 -7.94
CA VAL A 20 -5.80 4.83 -7.17
C VAL A 20 -5.95 6.00 -8.15
N PRO A 21 -7.08 6.73 -8.15
CA PRO A 21 -7.25 7.92 -8.99
C PRO A 21 -6.44 9.08 -8.39
N MET A 22 -5.15 9.16 -8.74
CA MET A 22 -4.19 10.10 -8.13
C MET A 22 -4.58 11.58 -8.28
N ASP A 23 -5.33 11.93 -9.31
CA ASP A 23 -5.88 13.27 -9.55
C ASP A 23 -6.98 13.66 -8.56
N ALA A 24 -7.66 12.68 -7.96
CA ALA A 24 -8.69 12.88 -6.95
C ALA A 24 -8.16 12.78 -5.51
N VAL A 25 -6.88 12.45 -5.31
CA VAL A 25 -6.28 12.27 -3.99
C VAL A 25 -6.14 13.62 -3.28
N GLN A 26 -6.72 13.70 -2.09
CA GLN A 26 -6.73 14.90 -1.25
C GLN A 26 -5.78 14.78 -0.06
N GLY A 27 -5.34 13.57 0.26
CA GLY A 27 -4.40 13.31 1.34
C GLY A 27 -4.05 11.83 1.41
N TRP A 28 -3.08 11.53 2.26
CA TRP A 28 -2.61 10.17 2.45
C TRP A 28 -2.20 9.92 3.90
N ARG A 29 -2.24 8.65 4.31
CA ARG A 29 -1.76 8.17 5.61
C ARG A 29 -0.94 6.91 5.41
N LEU A 30 -0.06 6.64 6.36
CA LEU A 30 0.69 5.40 6.42
C LEU A 30 0.48 4.75 7.79
N GLY A 31 0.28 3.44 7.80
CA GLY A 31 0.08 2.69 9.03
C GLY A 31 0.12 1.19 8.84
N PRO A 32 0.14 0.42 9.94
CA PRO A 32 0.11 -1.03 9.90
C PRO A 32 -1.19 -1.51 9.26
N CYS A 33 -1.09 -2.52 8.40
CA CYS A 33 -2.24 -3.08 7.68
C CYS A 33 -2.49 -4.54 8.04
N ASP A 34 -1.42 -5.31 8.20
CA ASP A 34 -1.41 -6.70 8.66
C ASP A 34 -0.10 -6.94 9.47
N GLU A 35 0.10 -8.12 10.07
CA GLU A 35 1.27 -8.41 10.93
C GLU A 35 2.61 -8.13 10.24
N ASP A 36 2.70 -8.41 8.93
CA ASP A 36 3.94 -8.28 8.14
C ASP A 36 3.84 -7.23 7.01
N ALA A 37 2.76 -6.45 6.96
CA ALA A 37 2.50 -5.50 5.88
C ALA A 37 2.10 -4.12 6.38
N VAL A 38 2.58 -3.10 5.68
CA VAL A 38 2.18 -1.71 5.89
C VAL A 38 1.28 -1.26 4.74
N CYS A 39 0.39 -0.32 5.03
CA CYS A 39 -0.48 0.26 4.01
C CYS A 39 -0.23 1.74 3.85
N VAL A 40 -0.34 2.16 2.60
CA VAL A 40 -0.62 3.55 2.25
C VAL A 40 -2.12 3.66 2.00
N GLU A 41 -2.78 4.50 2.78
CA GLU A 41 -4.17 4.88 2.55
C GLU A 41 -4.19 6.20 1.77
N PHE A 42 -4.77 6.19 0.57
CA PHE A 42 -5.06 7.39 -0.21
C PHE A 42 -6.53 7.77 -0.07
N LEU A 43 -6.78 9.00 0.38
CA LEU A 43 -8.12 9.55 0.52
C LEU A 43 -8.47 10.28 -0.77
N ALA A 44 -9.47 9.79 -1.50
CA ALA A 44 -9.91 10.36 -2.77
C ALA A 44 -11.43 10.57 -2.74
N GLY A 45 -11.86 11.80 -2.46
CA GLY A 45 -13.28 12.13 -2.30
C GLY A 45 -13.90 11.43 -1.09
N GLN A 46 -14.89 10.58 -1.32
CA GLN A 46 -15.54 9.79 -0.26
C GLN A 46 -14.92 8.40 -0.09
N ASP A 47 -13.95 8.05 -0.94
CA ASP A 47 -13.34 6.72 -0.98
C ASP A 47 -11.93 6.73 -0.39
N THR A 48 -11.57 5.59 0.21
CA THR A 48 -10.21 5.32 0.67
C THR A 48 -9.65 4.14 -0.11
N TYR A 49 -8.50 4.35 -0.74
CA TYR A 49 -7.78 3.32 -1.47
C TYR A 49 -6.59 2.86 -0.65
N ARG A 50 -6.45 1.54 -0.47
CA ARG A 50 -5.34 0.95 0.29
C ARG A 50 -4.36 0.26 -0.63
N VAL A 51 -3.09 0.63 -0.53
CA VAL A 51 -1.99 -0.02 -1.22
C VAL A 51 -1.14 -0.73 -0.18
N LEU A 52 -1.10 -2.06 -0.26
CA LEU A 52 -0.24 -2.90 0.55
C LEU A 52 1.21 -2.75 0.08
N LEU A 53 2.10 -2.62 1.06
CA LEU A 53 3.54 -2.58 0.87
C LEU A 53 4.18 -3.60 1.81
N ASP A 54 5.30 -4.15 1.36
CA ASP A 54 6.17 -4.89 2.25
C ASP A 54 6.76 -3.94 3.28
N THR A 55 6.84 -4.38 4.53
CA THR A 55 7.36 -3.58 5.65
C THR A 55 8.72 -2.91 5.36
N PRO A 56 9.71 -3.56 4.68
CA PRO A 56 10.98 -2.91 4.35
C PRO A 56 10.85 -1.68 3.44
N ASP A 57 9.81 -1.60 2.62
CA ASP A 57 9.61 -0.52 1.65
C ASP A 57 8.90 0.70 2.26
N GLU A 58 8.42 0.60 3.50
CA GLU A 58 7.64 1.64 4.19
C GLU A 58 8.30 3.03 4.09
N GLN A 59 9.57 3.11 4.48
CA GLN A 59 10.29 4.39 4.56
C GLN A 59 10.51 5.00 3.17
N LEU A 60 10.83 4.16 2.18
CA LEU A 60 11.06 4.61 0.81
C LEU A 60 9.75 5.13 0.20
N ALA A 61 8.65 4.39 0.39
CA ALA A 61 7.33 4.81 -0.04
C ALA A 61 6.90 6.11 0.63
N ALA A 62 7.06 6.22 1.96
CA ALA A 62 6.72 7.42 2.71
C ALA A 62 7.47 8.66 2.17
N LEU A 63 8.76 8.54 1.89
CA LEU A 63 9.57 9.62 1.32
C LEU A 63 9.10 10.00 -0.09
N ALA A 64 8.86 9.02 -0.95
CA ALA A 64 8.40 9.24 -2.32
C ALA A 64 7.03 9.94 -2.36
N ILE A 65 6.07 9.44 -1.57
CA ILE A 65 4.72 10.01 -1.50
C ILE A 65 4.78 11.40 -0.90
N ARG A 66 5.55 11.61 0.17
CA ARG A 66 5.71 12.93 0.79
C ARG A 66 6.22 13.98 -0.18
N LYS A 67 7.13 13.60 -1.09
CA LYS A 67 7.67 14.49 -2.11
C LYS A 67 6.60 14.94 -3.13
N VAL A 68 5.62 14.08 -3.42
CA VAL A 68 4.58 14.34 -4.44
C VAL A 68 3.33 14.97 -3.83
N LEU A 69 2.87 14.49 -2.68
CA LEU A 69 1.58 14.83 -2.08
C LEU A 69 1.69 15.68 -0.80
N GLY A 70 2.89 15.95 -0.32
CA GLY A 70 3.11 16.65 0.96
C GLY A 70 3.06 15.71 2.17
N PRO A 71 3.09 16.24 3.41
CA PRO A 71 3.13 15.42 4.62
C PRO A 71 1.88 14.52 4.73
N PRO A 72 1.98 13.36 5.40
CA PRO A 72 0.82 12.54 5.67
C PRO A 72 -0.16 13.30 6.57
N LEU A 73 -1.45 12.98 6.44
CA LEU A 73 -2.45 13.42 7.39
C LEU A 73 -2.20 12.77 8.74
N GLU A 74 -2.57 13.46 9.81
CA GLU A 74 -2.57 12.84 11.13
C GLU A 74 -3.57 11.66 11.15
N SER A 75 -3.12 10.56 11.76
CA SER A 75 -3.91 9.33 11.95
C SER A 75 -4.87 9.48 13.12
#